data_AF-A0A3P7M3R0-F1
#
_entry.id   AF-A0A3P7M3R0-F1
#
_cell.length_a   1.000
_cell.length_b   1.000
_cell.length_c   1.000
_cell.angle_alpha   90.00
_cell.angle_beta   90.00
_cell.angle_gamma   90.00
#
_symmetry.space_group_name_H-M   'P 1'
#
loop_
_entity.id
_entity.type
_entity.pdbx_description
1 polymer ?
#
loop_
_entity_poly.entity_id
_entity_poly.type
_entity_poly.pdbx_seq_one_letter_code
_entity_poly.pdbx_strand_id
1 'polypeptide(L)'
;MHLNAEQNRSLQASLPSSSRSSTNSINQKAQMEQSLQASLPSSSRSSTNSINQKAQMEQFLERYTKEQTRQDYRFWIMAKMMQPLLDSLIEVLSERPTDRALAATGEWLRTHWQPSVMRPNASSMLVYLATHTGMLTDPSGLQEHIQRELSRQ
;
A
#
# COMPACT_ATOMS: atom_id res chain seq x y z
N MET A 1 -46.97 5.99 -4.05
CA MET A 1 -46.26 6.16 -2.75
C MET A 1 -46.89 7.21 -1.82
N HIS A 2 -47.70 8.16 -2.29
CA HIS A 2 -48.31 9.21 -1.45
C HIS A 2 -49.31 8.69 -0.40
N LEU A 3 -50.10 7.67 -0.74
CA LEU A 3 -51.15 7.12 0.13
C LEU A 3 -50.61 6.49 1.43
N ASN A 4 -49.37 5.98 1.39
CA ASN A 4 -48.74 5.33 2.54
C ASN A 4 -48.22 6.35 3.58
N ALA A 5 -47.87 7.56 3.14
CA ALA A 5 -47.38 8.62 4.02
C ALA A 5 -48.52 9.30 4.81
N GLU A 6 -49.69 9.46 4.19
CA GLU A 6 -50.89 9.99 4.85
C GLU A 6 -51.47 8.99 5.87
N GLN A 7 -51.51 7.70 5.53
CA GLN A 7 -51.91 6.66 6.50
C GLN A 7 -50.95 6.63 7.69
N ASN A 8 -49.64 6.73 7.48
CA ASN A 8 -48.65 6.76 8.56
C ASN A 8 -48.79 8.02 9.46
N ARG A 9 -49.07 9.19 8.86
CA ARG A 9 -49.39 10.42 9.63
C ARG A 9 -50.66 10.27 10.47
N SER A 10 -51.71 9.65 9.92
CA SER A 10 -52.97 9.44 10.64
C SER A 10 -52.82 8.45 11.81
N LEU A 11 -52.00 7.41 11.64
CA LEU A 11 -51.66 6.44 12.70
C LEU A 11 -50.82 7.08 13.81
N GLN A 12 -49.88 7.96 13.46
CA GLN A 12 -49.14 8.77 14.43
C GLN A 12 -50.07 9.75 15.17
N ALA A 13 -51.13 10.21 14.51
CA ALA A 13 -52.11 11.08 15.11
C ALA A 13 -53.03 10.38 16.14
N SER A 14 -53.22 9.06 16.04
CA SER A 14 -54.01 8.29 17.01
C SER A 14 -53.25 7.85 18.28
N LEU A 15 -51.93 8.08 18.36
CA LEU A 15 -51.12 7.71 19.52
C LEU A 15 -51.32 8.68 20.72
N PRO A 16 -51.33 8.19 21.97
CA PRO A 16 -51.44 9.03 23.15
C PRO A 16 -50.27 10.02 23.24
N SER A 17 -50.50 11.20 23.84
CA SER A 17 -49.56 12.32 23.88
C SER A 17 -48.17 11.95 24.41
N SER A 18 -48.10 11.05 25.41
CA SER A 18 -46.85 10.50 25.94
C SER A 18 -46.08 9.64 24.94
N SER A 19 -46.77 8.90 24.08
CA SER A 19 -46.12 8.10 23.03
C SER A 19 -45.64 8.98 21.88
N ARG A 20 -46.41 10.02 21.51
CA ARG A 20 -46.01 11.00 20.49
C ARG A 20 -44.75 11.78 20.87
N SER A 21 -44.60 12.15 22.15
CA SER A 21 -43.38 12.82 22.62
C SER A 21 -42.17 11.88 22.55
N SER A 22 -42.32 10.62 22.95
CA SER A 22 -41.26 9.61 22.81
C SER A 22 -40.85 9.38 21.34
N THR A 23 -41.81 9.25 20.41
CA THR A 23 -41.51 9.09 18.98
C THR A 23 -40.79 10.30 18.40
N ASN A 24 -41.16 11.51 18.82
CA ASN A 24 -40.49 12.73 18.37
C ASN A 24 -39.04 12.80 18.88
N SER A 25 -38.79 12.40 20.13
CA SER A 25 -37.43 12.33 20.68
C SER A 25 -36.56 11.28 19.98
N ILE A 26 -37.12 10.12 19.63
CA ILE A 26 -36.42 9.07 18.86
C ILE A 26 -36.06 9.58 17.46
N ASN A 27 -37.01 10.21 16.77
CA ASN A 27 -36.77 10.78 15.44
C ASN A 27 -35.72 11.91 15.49
N GLN A 28 -35.73 12.73 16.54
CA GLN A 28 -34.73 13.80 16.72
C GLN A 28 -33.33 13.22 16.98
N LYS A 29 -33.21 12.16 17.78
CA LYS A 29 -31.93 11.45 17.99
C LYS A 29 -31.43 10.80 16.70
N ALA A 30 -32.31 10.14 15.93
CA ALA A 30 -31.93 9.54 14.66
C ALA A 30 -31.40 10.58 13.64
N GLN A 31 -32.02 11.77 13.60
CA GLN A 31 -31.54 12.88 12.76
C GLN A 31 -30.18 13.41 13.23
N MET A 32 -29.98 13.53 14.55
CA MET A 32 -28.69 13.93 15.12
C MET A 32 -27.61 12.90 14.80
N GLU A 33 -27.87 11.61 14.96
CA GLU A 33 -26.95 10.52 14.60
C GLU A 33 -26.56 10.56 13.12
N GLN A 34 -27.51 10.81 12.22
CA GLN A 34 -27.22 10.96 10.79
C GLN A 34 -26.35 12.20 10.50
N SER A 35 -26.62 13.33 11.17
CA SER A 35 -25.80 14.54 11.01
C SER A 35 -24.37 14.36 11.55
N LEU A 36 -24.21 13.62 12.65
CA LEU A 36 -22.91 13.26 13.21
C LEU A 36 -22.15 12.34 12.25
N GLN A 37 -22.81 11.32 11.68
CA GLN A 37 -22.22 10.43 10.69
C GLN A 37 -21.80 11.16 9.41
N ALA A 38 -22.57 12.15 8.95
CA ALA A 38 -22.21 12.98 7.80
C ALA A 38 -21.07 13.98 8.09
N SER A 39 -20.86 14.34 9.36
CA SER A 39 -19.80 15.25 9.80
C SER A 39 -18.49 14.53 10.10
N LEU A 40 -18.51 13.19 10.18
CA LEU A 40 -17.30 12.40 10.22
C LEU A 40 -16.67 12.44 8.83
N PRO A 41 -15.39 12.87 8.68
CA PRO A 41 -14.71 12.72 7.41
C PRO A 41 -14.74 11.23 7.07
N SER A 42 -15.37 10.88 5.95
CA SER A 42 -15.39 9.51 5.45
C SER A 42 -13.99 8.92 5.59
N SER A 43 -13.88 7.77 6.26
CA SER A 43 -12.62 7.02 6.44
C SER A 43 -12.11 6.40 5.14
N SER A 44 -12.28 7.11 4.01
CA SER A 44 -11.64 6.85 2.73
C SER A 44 -10.27 7.52 2.59
N ARG A 45 -9.83 8.30 3.60
CA ARG A 45 -8.54 9.02 3.57
C ARG A 45 -7.31 8.14 3.89
N SER A 46 -7.50 6.91 4.35
CA SER A 46 -6.38 5.99 4.65
C SER A 46 -5.85 5.34 3.37
N SER A 47 -6.75 4.90 2.48
CA SER A 47 -6.38 4.19 1.25
C SER A 47 -5.60 5.08 0.28
N THR A 48 -6.04 6.33 0.07
CA THR A 48 -5.34 7.27 -0.82
C THR A 48 -3.95 7.65 -0.31
N ASN A 49 -3.77 7.72 1.01
CA ASN A 49 -2.49 8.04 1.62
C ASN A 49 -1.51 6.86 1.52
N SER A 50 -1.97 5.63 1.77
CA SER A 50 -1.13 4.42 1.65
C SER A 50 -0.63 4.17 0.21
N ILE A 51 -1.51 4.38 -0.78
CA ILE A 51 -1.14 4.27 -2.21
C ILE A 51 -0.06 5.30 -2.59
N ASN A 52 -0.18 6.54 -2.09
CA ASN A 52 0.82 7.58 -2.35
C ASN A 52 2.17 7.25 -1.66
N GLN A 53 2.14 6.73 -0.44
CA GLN A 53 3.36 6.33 0.29
C GLN A 53 4.10 5.19 -0.41
N LYS A 54 3.38 4.13 -0.83
CA LYS A 54 3.96 3.02 -1.60
C LYS A 54 4.70 3.53 -2.84
N ALA A 55 4.01 4.33 -3.67
CA ALA A 55 4.59 4.88 -4.89
C ALA A 55 5.84 5.76 -4.63
N GLN A 56 5.84 6.57 -3.56
CA GLN A 56 7.00 7.39 -3.19
C GLN A 56 8.21 6.54 -2.80
N MET A 57 8.00 5.44 -2.08
CA MET A 57 9.06 4.52 -1.67
C MET A 57 9.64 3.75 -2.86
N GLU A 58 8.76 3.27 -3.75
CA GLU A 58 9.16 2.63 -5.02
C GLU A 58 10.01 3.59 -5.87
N GLN A 59 9.53 4.83 -6.06
CA GLN A 59 10.27 5.85 -6.81
C GLN A 59 11.59 6.25 -6.13
N PHE A 60 11.65 6.24 -4.80
CA PHE A 60 12.91 6.45 -4.09
C PHE A 60 13.91 5.34 -4.39
N LEU A 61 13.48 4.07 -4.29
CA LEU A 61 14.36 2.93 -4.53
C LEU A 61 14.84 2.87 -5.98
N GLU A 62 13.97 3.16 -6.94
CA GLU A 62 14.32 3.24 -8.36
C GLU A 62 15.40 4.30 -8.60
N ARG A 63 15.19 5.53 -8.12
CA ARG A 63 16.16 6.63 -8.26
C ARG A 63 17.49 6.30 -7.58
N TYR A 64 17.44 5.76 -6.37
CA TYR A 64 18.63 5.37 -5.62
C TYR A 64 19.41 4.29 -6.38
N THR A 65 18.72 3.27 -6.91
CA THR A 65 19.33 2.21 -7.70
C THR A 65 19.98 2.75 -8.96
N LYS A 66 19.31 3.66 -9.69
CA LYS A 66 19.85 4.29 -10.90
C LYS A 66 21.11 5.08 -10.60
N GLU A 67 21.11 5.86 -9.52
CA GLU A 67 22.26 6.67 -9.12
C GLU A 67 23.45 5.83 -8.69
N GLN A 68 23.23 4.84 -7.82
CA GLN A 68 24.29 3.94 -7.36
C GLN A 68 24.85 3.08 -8.52
N THR A 69 24.00 2.63 -9.45
CA THR A 69 24.45 1.84 -10.61
C THR A 69 25.33 2.64 -11.56
N ARG A 70 25.12 3.97 -11.68
CA ARG A 70 26.01 4.82 -12.49
C ARG A 70 27.42 4.92 -11.93
N GLN A 71 27.55 4.87 -10.60
CA GLN A 71 28.84 4.90 -9.91
C GLN A 71 29.52 3.53 -9.94
N ASP A 72 28.76 2.47 -9.72
CA ASP A 72 29.22 1.09 -9.82
C ASP A 72 28.11 0.20 -10.41
N TYR A 73 28.30 -0.27 -11.64
CA TYR A 73 27.29 -1.07 -12.33
C TYR A 73 26.95 -2.38 -11.58
N ARG A 74 27.85 -2.89 -10.74
CA ARG A 74 27.62 -4.11 -9.95
C ARG A 74 26.56 -3.92 -8.88
N PHE A 75 26.31 -2.68 -8.45
CA PHE A 75 25.22 -2.36 -7.52
C PHE A 75 23.86 -2.83 -8.05
N TRP A 76 23.64 -2.73 -9.36
CA TRP A 76 22.39 -3.16 -9.99
C TRP A 76 22.06 -4.63 -9.72
N ILE A 77 23.07 -5.50 -9.69
CA ILE A 77 22.89 -6.94 -9.43
C ILE A 77 22.33 -7.13 -8.01
N MET A 78 22.93 -6.45 -7.03
CA MET A 78 22.46 -6.50 -5.65
C MET A 78 21.04 -5.92 -5.55
N ALA A 79 20.79 -4.73 -6.11
CA ALA A 79 19.48 -4.10 -6.07
C ALA A 79 18.38 -4.98 -6.70
N LYS A 80 18.65 -5.55 -7.88
CA LYS A 80 17.71 -6.41 -8.60
C LYS A 80 17.48 -7.75 -7.88
N MET A 81 18.50 -8.30 -7.23
CA MET A 81 18.38 -9.52 -6.40
C MET A 81 17.53 -9.25 -5.15
N MET A 82 17.68 -8.06 -4.57
CA MET A 82 16.97 -7.62 -3.38
C MET A 82 15.55 -7.11 -3.66
N GLN A 83 15.20 -6.85 -4.92
CA GLN A 83 13.91 -6.27 -5.32
C GLN A 83 12.69 -6.97 -4.66
N PRO A 84 12.54 -8.31 -4.68
CA PRO A 84 11.35 -8.96 -4.11
C PRO A 84 11.20 -8.72 -2.59
N LEU A 85 12.34 -8.58 -1.91
CA LEU A 85 12.38 -8.29 -0.48
C LEU A 85 12.03 -6.82 -0.20
N LEU A 86 12.54 -5.92 -1.03
CA LEU A 86 12.24 -4.49 -0.93
C LEU A 86 10.77 -4.20 -1.23
N ASP A 87 10.18 -4.86 -2.24
CA ASP A 87 8.76 -4.73 -2.57
C ASP A 87 7.88 -5.18 -1.38
N SER A 88 8.20 -6.33 -0.76
CA SER A 88 7.51 -6.80 0.45
C SER A 88 7.65 -5.84 1.64
N LEU A 89 8.84 -5.27 1.84
CA LEU A 89 9.05 -4.28 2.90
C LEU A 89 8.25 -3.00 2.64
N ILE A 90 8.21 -2.53 1.39
CA ILE A 90 7.42 -1.37 1.00
C ILE A 90 5.94 -1.60 1.28
N GLU A 91 5.40 -2.78 0.98
CA GLU A 91 4.02 -3.12 1.30
C GLU A 91 3.75 -3.01 2.80
N VAL A 92 4.59 -3.62 3.64
CA VAL A 92 4.44 -3.56 5.11
C VAL A 92 4.55 -2.14 5.66
N LEU A 93 5.41 -1.30 5.08
CA LEU A 93 5.62 0.07 5.52
C LEU A 93 4.52 1.02 5.01
N SER A 94 3.98 0.79 3.81
CA SER A 94 2.92 1.62 3.22
C SER A 94 1.58 1.56 3.97
N GLU A 95 1.37 0.49 4.76
CA GLU A 95 0.19 0.29 5.60
C GLU A 95 0.37 0.82 7.02
N ARG A 96 1.56 1.30 7.38
CA ARG A 96 1.90 1.71 8.75
C ARG A 96 2.23 3.20 8.83
N PRO A 97 1.89 3.86 9.95
CA PRO A 97 2.31 5.23 10.17
C PRO A 97 3.83 5.30 10.37
N THR A 98 4.42 6.44 10.01
CA THR A 98 5.88 6.65 9.98
C THR A 98 6.55 6.44 11.35
N ASP A 99 5.87 6.75 12.45
CA ASP A 99 6.37 6.54 13.82
C ASP A 99 6.61 5.06 14.15
N ARG A 100 5.93 4.16 13.45
CA ARG A 100 6.08 2.70 13.60
C ARG A 100 6.99 2.08 12.57
N ALA A 101 7.49 2.84 11.59
CA ALA A 101 8.28 2.31 10.47
C ALA A 101 9.53 1.56 10.94
N LEU A 102 10.31 2.12 11.89
CA LEU A 102 11.53 1.48 12.38
C LEU A 102 11.24 0.12 13.05
N ALA A 103 10.23 0.08 13.91
CA ALA A 103 9.82 -1.16 14.58
C ALA A 103 9.32 -2.21 13.57
N ALA A 104 8.53 -1.77 12.58
CA ALA A 104 8.02 -2.62 11.52
C ALA A 104 9.15 -3.19 10.64
N THR A 105 10.14 -2.37 10.28
CA THR A 105 11.32 -2.82 9.54
C THR A 105 12.11 -3.85 10.34
N GLY A 106 12.32 -3.63 11.64
CA GLY A 106 13.02 -4.58 12.50
C GLY A 106 12.33 -5.94 12.57
N GLU A 107 11.01 -5.95 12.73
CA GLU A 107 10.23 -7.19 12.76
C GLU A 107 10.18 -7.89 11.39
N TRP A 108 10.05 -7.10 10.32
CA TRP A 108 10.09 -7.62 8.95
C TRP A 108 11.44 -8.29 8.65
N LEU A 109 12.56 -7.65 9.01
CA LEU A 109 13.91 -8.19 8.84
C LEU A 109 14.07 -9.53 9.56
N ARG A 110 13.63 -9.63 10.81
CA ARG A 110 13.71 -10.87 11.60
C ARG A 110 12.99 -12.05 10.93
N THR A 111 11.93 -11.76 10.19
CA THR A 111 11.07 -12.77 9.56
C THR A 111 11.50 -13.11 8.13
N HIS A 112 11.91 -12.11 7.34
CA HIS A 112 12.14 -12.27 5.90
C HIS A 112 13.63 -12.30 5.53
N TRP A 113 14.52 -11.82 6.40
CA TRP A 113 15.97 -11.81 6.17
C TRP A 113 16.65 -13.11 6.62
N GLN A 114 16.25 -14.23 6.00
CA GLN A 114 16.79 -15.55 6.32
C GLN A 114 17.56 -16.13 5.13
N PRO A 115 18.63 -16.93 5.36
CA PRO A 115 19.37 -17.57 4.28
C PRO A 115 18.50 -18.46 3.39
N SER A 116 17.46 -19.08 3.94
CA SER A 116 16.47 -19.88 3.21
C SER A 116 15.68 -19.07 2.18
N VAL A 117 15.41 -17.79 2.46
CA VAL A 117 14.72 -16.86 1.55
C VAL A 117 15.71 -16.24 0.57
N MET A 118 16.93 -15.94 1.02
CA MET A 118 17.91 -15.23 0.21
C MET A 118 18.62 -16.08 -0.84
N ARG A 119 18.92 -17.35 -0.52
CA ARG A 119 19.60 -18.26 -1.46
C ARG A 119 18.84 -18.43 -2.77
N PRO A 120 17.51 -18.67 -2.78
CA PRO A 120 16.74 -18.73 -4.02
C PRO A 120 16.83 -17.46 -4.87
N ASN A 121 16.84 -16.27 -4.26
CA ASN A 121 16.96 -15.01 -4.99
C ASN A 121 18.34 -14.87 -5.63
N ALA A 122 19.41 -15.21 -4.90
CA ALA A 122 20.77 -15.21 -5.45
C ALA A 122 20.92 -16.23 -6.59
N SER A 123 20.43 -17.45 -6.41
CA SER A 123 20.46 -18.48 -7.46
C SER A 123 19.66 -18.06 -8.70
N SER A 124 18.45 -17.54 -8.51
CA SER A 124 17.62 -17.03 -9.61
C SER A 124 18.31 -15.88 -10.36
N MET A 125 18.97 -14.97 -9.63
CA MET A 125 19.75 -13.90 -10.21
C MET A 125 20.92 -14.43 -11.03
N LEU A 126 21.71 -15.38 -10.51
CA LEU A 126 22.82 -15.97 -11.25
C LEU A 126 22.35 -16.66 -12.53
N VAL A 127 21.22 -17.39 -12.48
CA VAL A 127 20.61 -18.01 -13.67
C VAL A 127 20.18 -16.94 -14.67
N TYR A 128 19.49 -15.89 -14.22
CA TYR A 128 19.08 -14.77 -15.07
C TYR A 128 20.29 -14.13 -15.77
N LEU A 129 21.34 -13.84 -15.00
CA LEU A 129 22.57 -13.24 -15.48
C LEU A 129 23.27 -14.11 -16.54
N ALA A 130 23.44 -15.40 -16.25
CA ALA A 130 24.03 -16.35 -17.18
C ALA A 130 23.26 -16.48 -18.51
N THR A 131 21.93 -16.29 -18.47
CA THR A 131 21.05 -16.50 -19.63
C THR A 131 20.80 -15.23 -20.45
N HIS A 132 20.88 -14.03 -19.86
CA HIS A 132 20.42 -12.79 -20.50
C HIS A 132 21.52 -11.77 -20.81
N THR A 133 22.72 -11.90 -20.22
CA THR A 133 23.75 -10.84 -20.36
C THR A 133 24.92 -11.23 -21.25
N GLY A 134 25.08 -12.50 -21.62
CA GLY A 134 26.25 -12.98 -22.37
C GLY A 134 27.57 -12.93 -21.58
N MET A 135 27.51 -12.74 -20.25
CA MET A 135 28.72 -12.54 -19.42
C MET A 135 29.67 -13.74 -19.39
N LEU A 136 29.13 -14.94 -19.64
CA LEU A 136 29.91 -16.18 -19.62
C LEU A 136 30.83 -16.29 -20.85
N THR A 137 30.54 -15.54 -21.91
CA THR A 137 31.32 -15.50 -23.14
C THR A 137 32.13 -14.21 -23.29
N ASP A 138 31.60 -13.08 -22.80
CA ASP A 138 32.29 -11.79 -22.79
C ASP A 138 32.06 -11.09 -21.43
N PRO A 139 33.12 -10.83 -20.65
CA PRO A 139 33.02 -10.12 -19.37
C PRO A 139 32.34 -8.74 -19.48
N SER A 140 32.43 -8.07 -20.63
CA SER A 140 31.86 -6.74 -20.87
C SER A 140 30.34 -6.77 -21.06
N GLY A 141 29.78 -7.91 -21.49
CA GLY A 141 28.36 -8.07 -21.80
C GLY A 141 27.42 -7.80 -20.62
N LEU A 142 27.90 -8.03 -19.39
CA LEU A 142 27.16 -7.66 -18.17
C LEU A 142 26.96 -6.15 -18.06
N GLN A 143 28.03 -5.38 -18.19
CA GLN A 143 27.97 -3.93 -18.08
C GLN A 143 27.10 -3.33 -19.19
N GLU A 144 27.25 -3.81 -20.42
CA GLU A 144 26.43 -3.37 -21.56
C GLU A 144 24.94 -3.72 -21.38
N HIS A 145 24.63 -4.91 -20.86
CA HIS A 145 23.25 -5.28 -20.53
C HIS A 145 22.65 -4.32 -19.51
N ILE A 146 23.38 -4.03 -18.42
CA ILE A 146 22.90 -3.13 -17.36
C ILE A 146 22.69 -1.71 -17.90
N GLN A 147 23.61 -1.20 -18.72
CA GLN A 147 23.46 0.11 -19.36
C GLN A 147 22.22 0.17 -20.25
N ARG A 148 21.92 -0.89 -21.01
CA ARG A 148 20.69 -0.99 -21.79
C ARG A 148 19.45 -0.98 -20.90
N GLU A 149 19.43 -1.75 -19.81
CA GLU A 149 18.29 -1.75 -18.88
C GLU A 149 18.06 -0.38 -18.25
N LEU A 150 19.11 0.33 -17.83
CA LEU A 150 19.00 1.69 -17.31
C LEU A 150 18.54 2.73 -18.34
N SER A 151 18.75 2.47 -19.63
CA SER A 151 18.29 3.35 -20.71
C SER A 151 16.82 3.16 -21.07
N ARG A 152 16.24 2.01 -20.69
CA ARG A 152 14.83 1.67 -20.91
C ARG A 152 13.90 2.18 -19.80
N GLN A 153 14.45 2.57 -18.65
CA GLN A 153 13.76 3.09 -17.46
C GLN A 153 13.91 4.61 -17.36
#